data_AF-W0DLU6-F1
#
_entry.id   AF-W0DLU6-F1
#
_cell.length_a   1.000
_cell.length_b   1.000
_cell.length_c   1.000
_cell.angle_alpha   90.00
_cell.angle_beta   90.00
_cell.angle_gamma   90.00
#
_symmetry.space_group_name_H-M   'P 1'
#
loop_
_entity.id
_entity.type
_entity.pdbx_description
1 polymer ?
#
loop_
_entity_poly.entity_id
_entity_poly.type
_entity_poly.pdbx_seq_one_letter_code
_entity_poly.pdbx_strand_id
1 'polypeptide(L)'
;MTETSSICPVCESGALQPHRYSDTFQHQGKSLVVDDLEGYLCAECGADPVFEDQIRRNHARISDARREADGLLTGEQIRRLREHLGLRQRDASALFGGGANAFSKYERGEVIQSVAMDRLLRLVGRYPALLQELASPPAESLGSVAPKPGEYVGGDPVRLQGPARHGQAQRADGFVVVSLAKWTKDRAA
;
A
#
# COMPACT_ATOMS: atom_id res chain seq x y z
N MET A 1 -3.56 -30.14 -3.02
CA MET A 1 -4.99 -29.96 -2.75
C MET A 1 -5.21 -30.55 -1.38
N THR A 2 -5.24 -29.73 -0.34
CA THR A 2 -5.45 -30.18 1.04
C THR A 2 -6.92 -30.58 1.19
N GLU A 3 -7.19 -31.85 1.43
CA GLU A 3 -8.52 -32.35 1.79
C GLU A 3 -8.97 -31.65 3.07
N THR A 4 -9.88 -30.70 2.93
CA THR A 4 -10.55 -30.08 4.07
C THR A 4 -11.41 -31.15 4.72
N SER A 5 -10.98 -31.65 5.88
CA SER A 5 -11.81 -32.53 6.71
C SER A 5 -13.15 -31.85 6.95
N SER A 6 -14.24 -32.50 6.53
CA SER A 6 -15.60 -32.00 6.69
C SER A 6 -16.09 -32.04 8.14
N ILE A 7 -15.28 -32.56 9.06
CA ILE A 7 -15.58 -32.74 10.48
C ILE A 7 -14.91 -31.63 11.29
N CYS A 8 -15.67 -31.05 12.23
CA CYS A 8 -15.22 -29.97 13.09
C CYS A 8 -14.04 -30.39 13.97
N PRO A 9 -12.92 -29.65 13.98
CA PRO A 9 -11.74 -29.98 14.80
C PRO A 9 -11.93 -29.69 16.30
N VAL A 10 -13.03 -29.04 16.69
CA VAL A 10 -13.30 -28.65 18.09
C VAL A 10 -14.15 -29.68 18.82
N CYS A 11 -15.21 -30.18 18.18
CA CYS A 11 -16.13 -31.16 18.79
C CYS A 11 -16.02 -32.56 18.19
N GLU A 12 -15.28 -32.73 17.09
CA GLU A 12 -15.04 -34.00 16.39
C GLU A 12 -16.31 -34.70 15.88
N SER A 13 -17.48 -34.06 15.97
CA SER A 13 -18.78 -34.63 15.61
C SER A 13 -19.53 -33.81 14.55
N GLY A 14 -19.50 -32.48 14.67
CA GLY A 14 -20.27 -31.61 13.79
C GLY A 14 -19.67 -31.43 12.41
N ALA A 15 -20.54 -31.30 11.40
CA ALA A 15 -20.13 -30.94 10.05
C ALA A 15 -19.83 -29.45 9.94
N LEU A 16 -18.75 -29.11 9.23
CA LEU A 16 -18.39 -27.72 8.93
C LEU A 16 -19.13 -27.23 7.69
N GLN A 17 -19.79 -26.06 7.81
CA GLN A 17 -20.45 -25.39 6.69
C GLN A 17 -19.69 -24.09 6.33
N PRO A 18 -19.40 -23.84 5.04
CA PRO A 18 -18.79 -22.57 4.64
C PRO A 18 -19.65 -21.39 5.08
N HIS A 19 -19.01 -20.40 5.69
CA HIS A 19 -19.67 -19.20 6.19
C HIS A 19 -18.92 -17.95 5.73
N ARG A 20 -19.68 -16.88 5.45
CA ARG A 20 -19.11 -15.55 5.19
C ARG A 20 -19.59 -14.58 6.24
N TYR A 21 -18.68 -13.77 6.73
CA TYR A 21 -18.93 -12.84 7.83
C TYR A 21 -18.25 -11.49 7.59
N SER A 22 -18.63 -10.52 8.41
CA SER A 22 -18.00 -9.21 8.48
C SER A 22 -17.36 -9.04 9.84
N ASP A 23 -16.20 -8.39 9.89
CA ASP A 23 -15.50 -8.10 11.13
C ASP A 23 -14.93 -6.68 11.12
N THR A 24 -14.70 -6.11 12.30
CA THR A 24 -14.21 -4.75 12.48
C THR A 24 -12.76 -4.74 12.90
N PHE A 25 -11.91 -4.10 12.10
CA PHE A 25 -10.49 -3.95 12.36
C PHE A 25 -10.14 -2.51 12.72
N GLN A 26 -9.12 -2.33 13.57
CA GLN A 26 -8.58 -1.01 13.84
C GLN A 26 -7.51 -0.64 12.81
N HIS A 27 -7.62 0.54 12.22
CA HIS A 27 -6.64 1.10 11.28
C HIS A 27 -6.50 2.60 11.50
N GLN A 28 -5.30 3.06 11.86
CA GLN A 28 -5.00 4.48 12.13
C GLN A 28 -5.99 5.17 13.10
N GLY A 29 -6.40 4.45 14.15
CA GLY A 29 -7.34 4.95 15.16
C GLY A 29 -8.79 5.02 14.71
N LYS A 30 -9.14 4.43 13.55
CA LYS A 30 -10.50 4.30 13.06
C LYS A 30 -10.90 2.83 12.95
N SER A 31 -12.17 2.55 13.21
CA SER A 31 -12.78 1.25 12.93
C SER A 31 -13.04 1.11 11.43
N LEU A 32 -12.57 0.01 10.85
CA LEU A 32 -12.75 -0.39 9.46
C LEU A 32 -13.52 -1.71 9.44
N VAL A 33 -14.72 -1.70 8.87
CA VAL A 33 -15.49 -2.93 8.67
C VAL A 33 -15.01 -3.59 7.38
N VAL A 34 -14.68 -4.88 7.47
CA VAL A 34 -14.29 -5.69 6.32
C VAL A 34 -15.33 -6.80 6.15
N ASP A 35 -16.03 -6.76 5.03
CA ASP A 35 -17.03 -7.74 4.66
C ASP A 35 -16.42 -8.92 3.90
N ASP A 36 -17.23 -9.96 3.67
CA ASP A 36 -16.89 -11.11 2.84
C ASP A 36 -15.70 -11.95 3.35
N LEU A 37 -15.42 -11.92 4.65
CA LEU A 37 -14.43 -12.79 5.25
C LEU A 37 -14.95 -14.23 5.25
N GLU A 38 -14.06 -15.17 4.92
CA GLU A 38 -14.39 -16.58 4.81
C GLU A 38 -14.05 -17.32 6.09
N GLY A 39 -14.95 -18.19 6.54
CA GLY A 39 -14.71 -19.14 7.61
C GLY A 39 -15.57 -20.38 7.42
N TYR A 40 -15.56 -21.24 8.41
CA TYR A 40 -16.59 -22.28 8.55
C TYR A 40 -17.40 -22.01 9.80
N LEU A 41 -18.59 -22.59 9.89
CA LEU A 41 -19.38 -22.67 11.10
C LEU A 41 -19.78 -24.12 11.35
N CYS A 42 -19.58 -24.59 12.58
CA CYS A 42 -20.03 -25.89 13.02
C CYS A 42 -21.48 -25.82 13.49
N ALA A 43 -22.35 -26.64 12.89
CA ALA A 43 -23.77 -26.68 13.25
C ALA A 43 -24.05 -27.26 14.64
N GLU A 44 -23.13 -28.07 15.20
CA GLU A 44 -23.31 -28.75 16.49
C GLU A 44 -22.80 -27.93 17.68
N CYS A 45 -21.55 -27.44 17.61
CA CYS A 45 -20.91 -26.75 18.73
C CYS A 45 -20.76 -25.24 18.54
N GLY A 46 -21.11 -24.70 17.36
CA GLY A 46 -20.99 -23.27 17.05
C GLY A 46 -19.56 -22.77 16.81
N ALA A 47 -18.56 -23.65 16.80
CA ALA A 47 -17.18 -23.27 16.49
C ALA A 47 -17.03 -22.78 15.04
N ASP A 48 -16.13 -21.82 14.84
CA ASP A 48 -15.95 -21.07 13.61
C ASP A 48 -14.50 -21.10 13.06
N PRO A 49 -13.93 -22.29 12.78
CA PRO A 49 -12.54 -22.38 12.35
C PRO A 49 -12.31 -21.69 11.00
N VAL A 50 -11.15 -21.03 10.88
CA VAL A 50 -10.64 -20.45 9.63
C VAL A 50 -9.37 -21.19 9.23
N PHE A 51 -9.36 -21.81 8.05
CA PHE A 51 -8.22 -22.59 7.58
C PHE A 51 -7.20 -21.75 6.80
N GLU A 52 -6.00 -22.30 6.57
CA GLU A 52 -4.85 -21.58 6.02
C GLU A 52 -5.16 -20.85 4.69
N ASP A 53 -5.91 -21.47 3.79
CA ASP A 53 -6.27 -20.87 2.51
C ASP A 53 -7.25 -19.70 2.68
N GLN A 54 -8.22 -19.82 3.60
CA GLN A 54 -9.14 -18.75 3.99
C GLN A 54 -8.39 -17.62 4.72
N ILE A 55 -7.44 -17.93 5.60
CA ILE A 55 -6.58 -16.95 6.28
C ILE A 55 -5.85 -16.10 5.24
N ARG A 56 -5.25 -16.73 4.23
CA ARG A 56 -4.54 -16.00 3.15
C ARG A 56 -5.47 -15.07 2.38
N ARG A 57 -6.68 -15.54 2.00
CA ARG A 57 -7.68 -14.70 1.28
C ARG A 57 -8.24 -13.58 2.16
N ASN A 58 -8.55 -13.86 3.42
CA ASN A 58 -9.05 -12.88 4.38
C ASN A 58 -8.00 -11.82 4.67
N HIS A 59 -6.74 -12.21 4.84
CA HIS A 59 -5.64 -11.26 5.00
C HIS A 59 -5.52 -10.32 3.79
N ALA A 60 -5.66 -10.84 2.56
CA ALA A 60 -5.68 -10.02 1.36
C ALA A 60 -6.85 -9.01 1.37
N ARG A 61 -8.07 -9.44 1.73
CA ARG A 61 -9.25 -8.56 1.87
C ARG A 61 -9.03 -7.45 2.90
N ILE A 62 -8.51 -7.80 4.08
CA ILE A 62 -8.20 -6.82 5.15
C ILE A 62 -7.14 -5.82 4.68
N SER A 63 -6.11 -6.30 3.97
CA SER A 63 -5.04 -5.48 3.40
C SER A 63 -5.58 -4.50 2.34
N ASP A 64 -6.49 -4.96 1.48
CA ASP A 64 -7.14 -4.10 0.49
C ASP A 64 -8.09 -3.08 1.13
N ALA A 65 -8.87 -3.46 2.14
CA ALA A 65 -9.69 -2.50 2.87
C ALA A 65 -8.85 -1.40 3.55
N ARG A 66 -7.67 -1.75 4.09
CA ARG A 66 -6.71 -0.75 4.62
C ARG A 66 -6.17 0.17 3.53
N ARG A 67 -5.83 -0.37 2.36
CA ARG A 67 -5.38 0.44 1.21
C ARG A 67 -6.45 1.43 0.78
N GLU A 68 -7.69 0.98 0.67
CA GLU A 68 -8.82 1.83 0.30
C GLU A 68 -9.03 2.95 1.32
N ALA A 69 -8.96 2.63 2.62
CA ALA A 69 -9.01 3.63 3.68
C ALA A 69 -7.88 4.68 3.58
N ASP A 70 -6.71 4.28 3.06
CA ASP A 70 -5.55 5.14 2.85
C ASP A 70 -5.51 5.80 1.47
N GLY A 71 -6.49 5.53 0.60
CA GLY A 71 -6.53 6.02 -0.79
C GLY A 71 -5.48 5.39 -1.72
N LEU A 72 -4.95 4.22 -1.34
CA LEU A 72 -3.94 3.46 -2.08
C LEU A 72 -4.58 2.46 -3.04
N LEU A 73 -3.82 2.04 -4.07
CA LEU A 73 -4.22 1.01 -5.02
C LEU A 73 -4.33 -0.36 -4.34
N THR A 74 -5.44 -1.07 -4.55
CA THR A 74 -5.61 -2.47 -4.12
C THR A 74 -4.66 -3.43 -4.85
N GLY A 75 -4.47 -4.64 -4.32
CA GLY A 75 -3.64 -5.65 -4.98
C GLY A 75 -4.07 -5.93 -6.42
N GLU A 76 -5.38 -6.01 -6.65
CA GLU A 76 -5.97 -6.20 -7.98
C GLU A 76 -5.76 -4.97 -8.90
N GLN A 77 -5.86 -3.75 -8.37
CA GLN A 77 -5.59 -2.55 -9.15
C GLN A 77 -4.11 -2.45 -9.56
N ILE A 78 -3.19 -2.81 -8.66
CA ILE A 78 -1.75 -2.89 -8.97
C ILE A 78 -1.51 -3.93 -10.06
N ARG A 79 -2.13 -5.11 -9.96
CA ARG A 79 -2.05 -6.16 -10.98
C ARG A 79 -2.50 -5.65 -12.35
N ARG A 80 -3.69 -5.06 -12.43
CA ARG A 80 -4.25 -4.52 -13.68
C ARG A 80 -3.37 -3.44 -14.28
N LEU A 81 -2.84 -2.54 -13.46
CA LEU A 81 -1.94 -1.48 -13.91
C LEU A 81 -0.63 -2.07 -14.45
N ARG A 82 -0.05 -3.06 -13.77
CA ARG A 82 1.14 -3.77 -14.25
C ARG A 82 0.89 -4.46 -15.59
N GLU A 83 -0.23 -5.17 -15.72
CA GLU A 83 -0.62 -5.87 -16.95
C GLU A 83 -0.89 -4.90 -18.09
N HIS A 84 -1.52 -3.76 -17.80
CA HIS A 84 -1.71 -2.67 -18.76
C HIS A 84 -0.39 -2.11 -19.31
N LEU A 85 0.64 -2.04 -18.46
CA LEU A 85 1.99 -1.64 -18.84
C LEU A 85 2.79 -2.76 -19.54
N GLY A 86 2.20 -3.95 -19.72
CA GLY A 86 2.86 -5.08 -20.38
C GLY A 86 3.99 -5.73 -19.58
N LEU A 87 4.03 -5.51 -18.26
CA LEU A 87 5.13 -5.95 -17.39
C LEU A 87 4.84 -7.27 -16.69
N ARG A 88 5.83 -8.15 -16.56
CA ARG A 88 5.78 -9.27 -15.60
C ARG A 88 6.12 -8.74 -14.20
N GLN A 89 5.72 -9.47 -13.15
CA GLN A 89 6.00 -9.08 -11.76
C GLN A 89 7.50 -8.81 -11.51
N ARG A 90 8.39 -9.66 -12.05
CA ARG A 90 9.85 -9.50 -11.94
C ARG A 90 10.36 -8.23 -12.63
N ASP A 91 9.80 -7.89 -13.79
CA ASP A 91 10.23 -6.75 -14.60
C ASP A 91 9.76 -5.46 -13.90
N ALA A 92 8.54 -5.46 -13.37
CA ALA A 92 8.03 -4.37 -12.54
C ALA A 92 8.85 -4.19 -11.25
N SER A 93 9.20 -5.28 -10.55
CA SER A 93 10.10 -5.22 -9.38
C SER A 93 11.48 -4.64 -9.70
N ALA A 94 12.02 -4.92 -10.89
CA ALA A 94 13.30 -4.35 -11.32
C ALA A 94 13.19 -2.86 -11.66
N LEU A 95 12.12 -2.45 -12.33
CA LEU A 95 11.90 -1.07 -12.78
C LEU A 95 11.47 -0.12 -11.65
N PHE A 96 10.50 -0.52 -10.84
CA PHE A 96 9.95 0.31 -9.77
C PHE A 96 10.69 0.13 -8.44
N GLY A 97 11.40 -0.99 -8.27
CA GLY A 97 12.09 -1.35 -7.04
C GLY A 97 11.22 -2.12 -6.03
N GLY A 98 11.56 -2.01 -4.74
CA GLY A 98 10.89 -2.74 -3.65
C GLY A 98 11.39 -4.18 -3.44
N GLY A 99 12.34 -4.64 -4.25
CA GLY A 99 12.92 -5.98 -4.20
C GLY A 99 12.24 -6.98 -5.14
N ALA A 100 12.90 -8.13 -5.37
CA ALA A 100 12.56 -9.08 -6.43
C ALA A 100 11.11 -9.63 -6.37
N ASN A 101 10.50 -9.66 -5.18
CA ASN A 101 9.16 -10.21 -4.96
C ASN A 101 8.10 -9.16 -4.59
N ALA A 102 8.41 -7.86 -4.73
CA ALA A 102 7.55 -6.78 -4.29
C ALA A 102 6.15 -6.86 -4.91
N PHE A 103 6.05 -6.89 -6.24
CA PHE A 103 4.76 -6.94 -6.94
C PHE A 103 3.97 -8.20 -6.63
N SER A 104 4.64 -9.33 -6.46
CA SER A 104 3.99 -10.57 -6.04
C SER A 104 3.33 -10.44 -4.66
N LYS A 105 4.01 -9.78 -3.71
CA LYS A 105 3.47 -9.52 -2.36
C LYS A 105 2.37 -8.46 -2.37
N TYR A 106 2.51 -7.42 -3.19
CA TYR A 106 1.51 -6.37 -3.34
C TYR A 106 0.20 -6.95 -3.89
N GLU A 107 0.28 -7.70 -4.97
CA GLU A 107 -0.89 -8.29 -5.67
C GLU A 107 -1.59 -9.36 -4.83
N ARG A 108 -0.89 -10.05 -3.91
CA ARG A 108 -1.49 -10.99 -2.96
C ARG A 108 -1.95 -10.35 -1.65
N GLY A 109 -1.80 -9.04 -1.49
CA GLY A 109 -2.18 -8.34 -0.26
C GLY A 109 -1.28 -8.63 0.95
N GLU A 110 -0.11 -9.25 0.76
CA GLU A 110 0.84 -9.56 1.84
C GLU A 110 1.57 -8.33 2.35
N VAL A 111 1.79 -7.33 1.47
CA VAL A 111 2.47 -6.08 1.80
C VAL A 111 1.75 -4.90 1.17
N ILE A 112 1.45 -3.87 1.95
CA ILE A 112 0.93 -2.59 1.45
C ILE A 112 2.11 -1.75 0.92
N GLN A 113 1.97 -1.25 -0.30
CA GLN A 113 2.96 -0.38 -0.94
C GLN A 113 3.06 0.98 -0.23
N SER A 114 4.22 1.63 -0.34
CA SER A 114 4.36 3.00 0.19
C SER A 114 3.55 4.00 -0.64
N VAL A 115 3.18 5.13 -0.04
CA VAL A 115 2.54 6.25 -0.76
C VAL A 115 3.37 6.72 -1.96
N ALA A 116 4.70 6.68 -1.85
CA ALA A 116 5.60 7.03 -2.95
C ALA A 116 5.49 6.04 -4.12
N MET A 117 5.51 4.73 -3.81
CA MET A 117 5.32 3.68 -4.81
C MET A 117 3.94 3.79 -5.48
N ASP A 118 2.88 4.02 -4.70
CA ASP A 118 1.52 4.18 -5.22
C ASP A 118 1.42 5.33 -6.22
N ARG A 119 1.98 6.50 -5.87
CA ARG A 119 2.03 7.67 -6.75
C ARG A 119 2.82 7.40 -8.02
N LEU A 120 3.97 6.73 -7.91
CA LEU A 120 4.80 6.38 -9.06
C LEU A 120 4.06 5.42 -10.00
N LEU A 121 3.41 4.39 -9.47
CA LEU A 121 2.58 3.46 -10.24
C LEU A 121 1.48 4.19 -11.00
N ARG A 122 0.73 5.07 -10.33
CA ARG A 122 -0.33 5.87 -10.97
C ARG A 122 0.22 6.81 -12.04
N LEU A 123 1.36 7.45 -11.79
CA LEU A 123 2.00 8.37 -12.73
C LEU A 123 2.40 7.66 -14.02
N VAL A 124 3.09 6.53 -13.89
CA VAL A 124 3.53 5.73 -15.05
C VAL A 124 2.34 5.08 -15.75
N GLY A 125 1.34 4.61 -15.00
CA GLY A 125 0.10 4.12 -15.59
C GLY A 125 -0.64 5.17 -16.42
N ARG A 126 -0.55 6.44 -16.03
CA ARG A 126 -1.12 7.56 -16.81
C ARG A 126 -0.26 7.98 -17.99
N TYR A 127 1.07 7.86 -17.88
CA TYR A 127 2.02 8.23 -18.92
C TYR A 127 3.01 7.08 -19.18
N PRO A 128 2.61 6.03 -19.92
CA PRO A 128 3.45 4.84 -20.13
C PRO A 128 4.81 5.12 -20.80
N ALA A 129 4.95 6.24 -21.52
CA ALA A 129 6.23 6.67 -22.09
C ALA A 129 7.34 6.83 -21.03
N LEU A 130 6.99 7.12 -19.77
CA LEU A 130 7.93 7.23 -18.65
C LEU A 130 8.61 5.90 -18.27
N LEU A 131 8.13 4.76 -18.79
CA LEU A 131 8.81 3.48 -18.59
C LEU A 131 10.24 3.49 -19.16
N GLN A 132 10.47 4.20 -20.27
CA GLN A 132 11.80 4.29 -20.88
C GLN A 132 12.77 5.08 -20.00
N GLU A 133 12.27 6.15 -19.36
CA GLU A 133 13.05 6.94 -18.40
C GLU A 133 13.39 6.13 -17.15
N LEU A 134 12.43 5.34 -16.62
CA LEU A 134 12.67 4.46 -15.48
C LEU A 134 13.63 3.31 -15.77
N ALA A 135 13.64 2.82 -17.02
CA ALA A 135 14.53 1.75 -17.45
C ALA A 135 15.96 2.26 -17.74
N SER A 136 16.11 3.56 -17.99
CA SER A 136 17.40 4.17 -18.23
C SER A 136 18.21 4.18 -16.93
N PRO A 137 19.53 3.93 -16.98
CA PRO A 137 20.37 4.08 -15.80
C PRO A 137 20.19 5.51 -15.25
N PRO A 138 20.19 5.70 -13.92
CA PRO A 138 20.16 7.04 -13.35
C PRO A 138 21.27 7.85 -14.01
N ALA A 139 20.92 8.96 -14.65
CA ALA A 139 21.92 9.83 -15.25
C ALA A 139 23.02 10.10 -14.20
N GLU A 140 24.28 9.89 -14.56
CA GLU A 140 25.42 10.19 -13.71
C GLU A 140 25.33 11.67 -13.35
N SER A 141 24.95 11.94 -12.10
CA SER A 141 24.36 13.18 -11.62
C SER A 141 22.94 13.46 -12.16
N LEU A 142 22.00 13.68 -11.23
CA LEU A 142 21.04 14.76 -11.42
C LEU A 142 21.92 15.99 -11.62
N GLY A 143 22.30 16.26 -12.88
CA GLY A 143 23.07 17.44 -13.21
C GLY A 143 22.41 18.61 -12.49
N SER A 144 23.18 19.60 -12.06
CA SER A 144 22.63 20.85 -11.57
C SER A 144 21.87 21.55 -12.70
N VAL A 145 20.75 20.98 -13.13
CA VAL A 145 19.67 21.66 -13.82
C VAL A 145 18.96 22.41 -12.70
N ALA A 146 19.71 23.32 -12.06
CA ALA A 146 19.06 24.52 -11.58
C ALA A 146 18.41 25.08 -12.85
N PRO A 147 17.06 25.20 -12.91
CA PRO A 147 16.45 25.93 -14.00
C PRO A 147 17.21 27.26 -14.11
N LYS A 148 17.56 27.69 -15.33
CA LYS A 148 18.16 29.02 -15.48
C LYS A 148 17.23 30.01 -14.75
N PRO A 149 17.74 31.04 -14.07
CA PRO A 149 16.88 32.05 -13.46
C PRO A 149 15.84 32.55 -14.47
N GLY A 150 14.55 32.26 -14.25
CA GLY A 150 13.45 32.57 -15.18
C GLY A 150 12.96 31.41 -16.07
N GLU A 151 13.60 30.24 -16.03
CA GLU A 151 13.25 29.01 -16.77
C GLU A 151 12.63 27.95 -15.84
N TYR A 152 12.05 28.39 -14.70
CA TYR A 152 11.02 27.59 -14.06
C TYR A 152 9.88 27.48 -15.06
N VAL A 153 9.59 26.26 -15.51
CA VAL A 153 8.40 25.98 -16.31
C VAL A 153 7.25 26.64 -15.57
N GLY A 154 6.69 27.71 -16.14
CA GLY A 154 5.66 28.52 -15.52
C GLY A 154 4.49 27.63 -15.15
N GLY A 155 4.46 27.22 -13.89
CA GLY A 155 3.45 26.38 -13.31
C GLY A 155 3.18 26.94 -11.92
N ASP A 156 1.90 27.10 -11.60
CA ASP A 156 1.52 27.47 -10.26
C ASP A 156 2.17 26.48 -9.28
N PRO A 157 2.79 26.95 -8.18
CA PRO A 157 3.35 26.05 -7.19
C PRO A 157 2.29 25.04 -6.80
N VAL A 158 2.65 23.76 -6.85
CA VAL A 158 1.76 22.68 -6.44
C VAL A 158 1.44 22.90 -4.96
N ARG A 159 0.26 23.50 -4.70
CA ARG A 159 -0.24 23.66 -3.34
C ARG A 159 -0.64 22.28 -2.85
N LEU A 160 0.25 21.64 -2.10
CA LEU A 160 -0.10 20.45 -1.34
C LEU A 160 -1.17 20.87 -0.32
N GLN A 161 -2.41 20.47 -0.54
CA GLN A 161 -3.47 20.57 0.46
C GLN A 161 -3.16 19.55 1.56
N GLY A 162 -2.32 19.94 2.52
CA GLY A 162 -2.15 19.19 3.76
C GLY A 162 -3.35 19.40 4.68
N PRO A 163 -3.59 18.50 5.65
CA PRO A 163 -4.53 18.79 6.73
C PRO A 163 -4.15 20.13 7.36
N ALA A 164 -5.15 20.99 7.61
CA ALA A 164 -4.94 22.32 8.17
C ALA A 164 -4.07 22.22 9.41
N ARG A 165 -2.78 22.60 9.31
CA ARG A 165 -1.92 22.70 10.48
C ARG A 165 -2.47 23.86 11.32
N HIS A 166 -3.13 23.54 12.43
CA HIS A 166 -3.42 24.51 13.49
C HIS A 166 -2.11 24.81 14.23
N GLY A 167 -1.18 25.46 13.53
CA GLY A 167 0.01 26.05 14.10
C GLY A 167 0.11 27.44 13.51
N GLN A 168 -0.02 28.47 14.35
CA GLN A 168 0.15 29.86 13.94
C GLN A 168 1.57 30.05 13.38
N ALA A 169 1.71 29.97 12.06
CA ALA A 169 2.92 30.37 11.39
C ALA A 169 2.90 31.91 11.31
N GLN A 170 3.61 32.56 12.23
CA GLN A 170 3.95 33.96 12.08
C GLN A 170 4.79 34.11 10.81
N ARG A 171 4.24 34.82 9.83
CA ARG A 171 4.97 35.22 8.62
C ARG A 171 5.90 36.35 9.02
N ALA A 172 7.20 36.09 9.01
CA ALA A 172 8.21 37.12 8.85
C ALA A 172 8.86 36.90 7.49
N ASP A 173 9.00 38.00 6.75
CA ASP A 173 9.53 38.04 5.40
C ASP A 173 10.92 37.42 5.31
N GLY A 174 11.13 36.58 4.28
CA GLY A 174 12.45 36.16 3.82
C GLY A 174 13.13 35.07 4.65
N PHE A 175 13.14 33.84 4.10
CA PHE A 175 13.99 32.69 4.48
C PHE A 175 13.81 32.12 5.91
N VAL A 176 13.28 30.89 5.98
CA VAL A 176 13.44 30.04 7.16
C VAL A 176 14.79 29.31 7.05
N VAL A 177 15.81 29.83 7.74
CA VAL A 177 17.04 29.08 8.01
C VAL A 177 16.74 28.10 9.14
N VAL A 178 16.62 26.82 8.82
CA VAL A 178 16.57 25.77 9.85
C VAL A 178 18.00 25.54 10.33
N SER A 179 18.34 26.10 11.50
CA SER A 179 19.62 25.83 12.16
C SER A 179 19.72 24.36 12.54
N LEU A 180 20.75 23.67 12.00
CA LEU A 180 21.10 22.28 12.28
C LEU A 180 21.53 22.01 13.76
N ALA A 181 21.54 23.02 14.63
CA ALA A 181 22.04 22.90 16.00
C ALA A 181 21.07 22.23 17.01
N LYS A 182 19.86 21.82 16.60
CA LYS A 182 18.89 21.14 17.50
C LYS A 182 18.65 19.65 17.18
N TRP A 183 19.50 19.03 16.37
CA TRP A 183 19.36 17.61 16.01
C TRP A 183 20.37 16.67 16.70
N THR A 184 20.78 17.01 17.93
CA THR A 184 21.50 16.07 18.81
C THR A 184 21.23 16.39 20.28
N LYS A 185 20.10 15.93 20.81
CA LYS A 185 19.88 15.59 22.23
C LYS A 185 18.45 15.09 22.37
N ASP A 186 18.27 13.79 22.20
CA ASP A 186 17.33 12.93 22.92
C ASP A 186 17.50 11.48 22.41
N ARG A 187 18.69 10.96 22.66
CA ARG A 187 19.01 9.53 22.68
C ARG A 187 20.05 9.31 23.78
N ALA A 188 19.59 9.41 25.03
CA ALA A 188 20.23 8.83 26.21
C ALA A 188 19.33 9.09 27.43
N ALA A 189 18.42 8.16 27.70
CA ALA A 189 17.97 7.70 29.01
C ALA A 189 17.03 6.51 28.80
#